data_AF-A0A0B2S0N6-F1
#
_entry.id   AF-A0A0B2S0N6-F1
#
_cell.length_a   1.000
_cell.length_b   1.000
_cell.length_c   1.000
_cell.angle_alpha   90.00
_cell.angle_beta   90.00
_cell.angle_gamma   90.00
#
_symmetry.space_group_name_H-M   'P 1'
#
loop_
_entity.id
_entity.type
_entity.pdbx_description
1 polymer ?
#
loop_
_entity_poly.entity_id
_entity_poly.type
_entity_poly.pdbx_seq_one_letter_code
_entity_poly.pdbx_strand_id
1 'polypeptide(L)' 'LISTATPMGLEHLKVGDLIDHTTQSWKLETINTIFGHEDIKAIKATPLLNPTQADKLIWKLTPQGTYIVRSAYHVLMDS' A
#
# COMPACT_ATOMS: atom_id res chain seq x y z
N LEU A 1 -12.87 -11.76 10.88
CA LEU A 1 -12.23 -10.47 10.58
C LEU A 1 -12.90 -9.43 11.45
N ILE A 2 -12.21 -8.93 12.48
CA ILE A 2 -12.74 -7.86 13.33
C ILE A 2 -12.10 -6.59 12.78
N SER A 3 -12.88 -5.79 12.07
CA SER A 3 -12.45 -4.49 11.55
C SER A 3 -13.22 -3.40 12.29
N THR A 4 -12.61 -2.24 12.45
CA THR A 4 -13.22 -1.06 13.05
C THR A 4 -14.50 -0.70 12.32
N ALA A 5 -15.54 -0.41 13.10
CA ALA A 5 -16.72 0.21 12.55
C ALA A 5 -16.36 1.63 12.10
N THR A 6 -16.77 2.01 10.90
CA THR A 6 -16.60 3.38 10.39
C THR A 6 -17.24 4.38 11.36
N PRO A 7 -16.46 5.29 11.99
CA PRO A 7 -17.01 6.31 12.85
C PRO A 7 -17.86 7.29 12.03
N MET A 8 -19.03 7.65 12.55
CA MET A 8 -19.94 8.60 11.92
C MET A 8 -19.21 9.93 11.68
N GLY A 9 -19.29 10.47 10.45
CA GLY A 9 -18.60 11.71 10.07
C GLY A 9 -17.21 11.53 9.44
N LEU A 10 -16.69 10.30 9.34
CA LEU A 10 -15.41 10.00 8.68
C LEU A 10 -15.58 9.32 7.30
N GLU A 11 -16.74 9.48 6.67
CA GLU A 11 -17.06 8.83 5.38
C GLU A 11 -16.14 9.24 4.24
N HIS A 12 -15.49 10.40 4.36
CA HIS A 12 -14.55 10.92 3.38
C HIS A 12 -13.09 10.73 3.76
N LEU A 13 -12.79 10.05 4.87
CA LEU A 13 -11.42 9.80 5.31
C LEU A 13 -10.68 8.95 4.28
N LYS A 14 -9.57 9.46 3.76
CA LYS A 14 -8.71 8.75 2.80
C LYS A 14 -7.43 8.31 3.47
N VAL A 15 -6.79 7.28 2.93
CA VAL A 15 -5.45 6.82 3.37
C VAL A 15 -4.43 7.97 3.35
N GLY A 16 -4.53 8.86 2.35
CA GLY A 16 -3.66 10.04 2.24
C GLY A 16 -3.78 11.02 3.41
N ASP A 17 -4.91 11.05 4.11
CA ASP A 17 -5.12 11.90 5.29
C ASP A 17 -4.40 11.35 6.52
N LEU A 18 -4.18 10.03 6.56
CA LEU A 18 -3.46 9.29 7.61
C LEU A 18 -1.93 9.34 7.45
N ILE A 19 -1.42 9.93 6.37
CA ILE A 19 0.01 10.01 6.06
C ILE A 19 0.50 11.44 6.31
N ASP A 20 1.61 11.56 7.04
CA ASP A 20 2.40 12.79 7.09
C ASP A 20 3.29 12.84 5.86
N HIS A 21 2.97 13.75 4.93
CA HIS A 21 3.70 13.89 3.67
C HIS A 21 5.07 14.55 3.83
N THR A 22 5.35 15.18 4.98
CA THR A 22 6.66 15.78 5.29
C THR A 22 7.64 14.72 5.76
N THR A 23 7.21 13.87 6.70
CA THR A 23 8.06 12.82 7.30
C THR A 23 7.90 11.46 6.62
N GLN A 24 6.91 11.33 5.73
CA GLN A 24 6.51 10.08 5.05
C GLN A 24 6.26 8.93 6.02
N SER A 25 5.60 9.30 7.11
CA SER A 25 5.24 8.39 8.17
C SER A 25 3.73 8.39 8.37
N TRP A 26 3.23 7.35 9.02
CA TRP A 26 1.84 7.29 9.45
C TRP A 26 1.60 8.32 10.56
N LYS A 27 0.52 9.10 10.49
CA LYS A 27 0.07 10.01 11.57
C LYS A 27 -0.49 9.19 12.73
N LEU A 28 0.41 8.73 13.60
CA LEU A 28 0.08 7.80 14.67
C LEU A 28 -0.98 8.35 15.63
N GLU A 29 -0.97 9.65 15.91
CA GLU A 29 -1.96 10.29 16.77
C GLU A 29 -3.37 10.12 16.19
N THR A 30 -3.57 10.50 14.92
CA THR A 30 -4.85 10.34 14.21
C THR A 30 -5.28 8.87 14.15
N ILE A 31 -4.35 7.97 13.80
CA ILE A 31 -4.63 6.54 13.68
C ILE A 31 -5.08 5.94 15.01
N ASN A 32 -4.41 6.29 16.12
CA ASN A 32 -4.76 5.79 17.45
C ASN A 32 -6.13 6.28 17.94
N THR A 33 -6.63 7.41 17.42
CA THR A 33 -7.95 7.95 17.78
C THR A 33 -9.11 7.36 16.97
N ILE A 34 -8.85 6.93 15.74
CA ILE A 34 -9.89 6.49 14.80
C ILE A 34 -10.03 4.96 14.80
N PHE A 35 -8.91 4.24 14.90
CA PHE A 35 -8.87 2.81 14.70
C PHE A 35 -8.69 2.05 16.02
N GLY A 36 -9.17 0.81 16.05
CA GLY A 36 -8.98 -0.14 17.12
C GLY A 36 -7.63 -0.86 17.00
N HIS A 37 -7.25 -1.56 18.06
CA HIS A 37 -5.91 -2.13 18.22
C HIS A 37 -5.42 -2.97 17.01
N GLU A 38 -6.24 -3.89 16.52
CA GLU A 38 -5.84 -4.78 15.41
C GLU A 38 -5.64 -4.01 14.09
N ASP A 39 -6.49 -3.02 13.81
CA ASP A 39 -6.37 -2.19 12.62
C ASP A 39 -5.15 -1.26 12.72
N ILE A 40 -4.88 -0.67 13.90
CA ILE A 40 -3.67 0.11 14.14
C ILE A 40 -2.42 -0.73 13.83
N LYS A 41 -2.40 -1.99 14.28
CA LYS A 41 -1.27 -2.91 14.05
C LYS A 41 -1.10 -3.20 12.55
N ALA A 42 -2.20 -3.46 11.84
CA ALA A 42 -2.17 -3.70 10.39
C ALA A 42 -1.73 -2.47 9.59
N ILE A 43 -2.24 -1.28 9.93
CA ILE A 43 -1.85 -0.01 9.30
C ILE A 43 -0.35 0.24 9.49
N LYS A 44 0.15 0.12 10.73
CA LYS A 44 1.58 0.31 11.03
C LYS A 44 2.49 -0.68 10.30
N ALA A 45 2.01 -1.90 10.06
CA ALA A 45 2.75 -2.92 9.32
C ALA A 45 2.76 -2.65 7.80
N THR A 46 1.89 -1.77 7.30
CA THR A 46 1.86 -1.39 5.89
C THR A 46 3.00 -0.41 5.61
N PRO A 47 3.97 -0.77 4.74
CA PRO A 47 5.09 0.11 4.44
C PRO A 47 4.60 1.32 3.63
N LEU A 48 4.98 2.51 4.07
CA LEU A 48 4.91 3.71 3.25
C LEU A 48 6.13 3.73 2.34
N LEU A 49 5.91 3.94 1.04
CA LEU A 49 6.98 3.95 0.05
C LEU A 49 7.94 5.12 0.33
N ASN A 50 9.24 4.83 0.33
CA ASN A 50 10.27 5.85 0.45
C ASN A 50 10.34 6.65 -0.86
N PRO A 51 10.28 8.00 -0.82
CA PRO A 51 10.37 8.85 -2.02
C PRO A 51 11.78 8.85 -2.63
N THR A 52 12.78 8.41 -1.85
CA THR A 52 14.18 8.38 -2.25
C THR A 52 14.41 7.28 -3.30
N GLN A 53 13.48 6.34 -3.40
CA GLN A 53 13.46 5.33 -4.44
C GLN A 53 12.37 5.66 -5.46
N ALA A 54 12.79 6.08 -6.65
CA ALA A 54 11.87 6.24 -7.76
C ALA A 54 11.15 4.92 -8.07
N ASP A 55 9.86 5.01 -8.38
CA ASP A 55 9.08 3.87 -8.85
C ASP A 55 9.74 3.24 -10.08
N LYS A 56 9.75 1.90 -10.11
CA LYS A 56 10.31 1.12 -11.21
C LYS A 56 9.27 0.14 -11.72
N LEU A 57 9.15 0.04 -13.04
CA LEU A 57 8.43 -1.04 -13.67
C LEU A 57 9.21 -2.34 -13.45
N ILE A 58 8.58 -3.33 -12.80
CA ILE A 58 9.17 -4.64 -12.53
C ILE A 58 8.40 -5.70 -13.29
N TRP A 59 9.08 -6.46 -14.14
CA TRP A 59 8.54 -7.67 -14.79
C TRP A 59 9.22 -8.91 -14.19
N LYS A 60 8.51 -9.64 -13.33
CA LYS A 60 9.08 -10.77 -12.56
C LYS A 60 9.36 -12.02 -13.40
N LEU A 61 8.79 -12.11 -14.61
CA LEU A 61 8.80 -13.33 -15.42
C LEU A 61 10.05 -13.46 -16.30
N THR A 62 10.77 -12.36 -16.56
CA THR A 62 12.03 -12.41 -17.29
C THR A 62 13.18 -11.94 -16.41
N PRO A 63 14.35 -12.60 -16.45
CA PRO A 63 15.53 -12.19 -15.70
C PRO A 63 16.02 -10.76 -16.01
N GLN A 64 15.76 -10.26 -17.22
CA GLN A 64 16.15 -8.90 -17.63
C GLN A 64 15.18 -7.81 -17.15
N GLY A 65 14.10 -8.17 -16.46
CA GLY A 65 13.10 -7.23 -15.93
C GLY A 65 12.36 -6.39 -16.99
N THR A 66 12.58 -6.67 -18.28
CA THR A 66 11.99 -5.93 -19.39
C THR A 66 10.73 -6.65 -19.86
N TYR A 67 9.59 -5.97 -19.75
CA TYR A 67 8.35 -6.48 -20.31
C TYR A 67 8.41 -6.50 -21.84
N ILE A 68 8.24 -7.68 -22.43
CA ILE A 68 7.98 -7.83 -23.86
C ILE A 68 6.73 -8.70 -24.06
N VAL A 69 5.84 -8.28 -24.96
CA VAL A 69 4.58 -8.98 -25.29
C VAL A 69 4.82 -10.47 -25.58
N ARG A 70 5.88 -10.78 -26.33
CA ARG A 70 6.28 -12.16 -26.65
C ARG A 70 6.50 -13.03 -25.41
N SER A 71 7.17 -12.52 -24.38
CA SER A 71 7.45 -13.27 -23.15
C SER A 71 6.18 -13.50 -22.33
N ALA A 72 5.27 -12.52 -22.31
CA ALA A 72 3.98 -12.67 -21.64
C ALA A 72 3.11 -13.75 -22.30
N TYR A 73 3.09 -13.81 -23.64
CA TYR A 73 2.36 -14.85 -24.36
C TYR A 73 2.90 -16.26 -24.14
N HIS A 74 4.23 -16.45 -24.08
CA HIS A 74 4.81 -17.76 -23.74
C HIS A 74 4.36 -18.23 -22.36
N VAL A 75 4.41 -17.35 -21.35
CA VAL A 75 3.95 -17.68 -20.00
C VAL A 75 2.47 -18.07 -19.99
N LEU A 76 1.62 -17.37 -20.73
CA LEU A 76 0.19 -17.67 -20.83
C LEU A 76 -0.12 -18.96 -21.58
N MET A 77 0.74 -19.41 -22.50
CA MET A 77 0.53 -20.63 -23.28
C MET A 77 1.12 -21.89 -22.63
N ASP A 78 2.14 -21.75 -21.77
CA ASP A 78 2.72 -22.85 -20.98
C ASP A 78 2.00 -23.07 -19.62
N SER A 79 0.91 -22.32 -19.36
CA SER A 79 0.04 -22.45 -18.16
C SER A 79 -1.16 -23.36 -18.43
#